data_AF-A0A8I0K8X0-F1
#
_entry.id   AF-A0A8I0K8X0-F1
#
_cell.length_a   1.000
_cell.length_b   1.000
_cell.length_c   1.000
_cell.angle_alpha   90.00
_cell.angle_beta   90.00
_cell.angle_gamma   90.00
#
_symmetry.space_group_name_H-M   'P 1'
#
loop_
_entity.id
_entity.type
_entity.pdbx_description
1 polymer ?
#
loop_
_entity_poly.entity_id
_entity_poly.type
_entity_poly.pdbx_seq_one_letter_code
_entity_poly.pdbx_strand_id
1 'polypeptide(L)'
;MKAKNNSKAIEFTRGSEIWIHQFRMFISSMMNVIVFGLMITIGIVCAFLYIKLKDVHFLALSVQYDIWLKSVFNNPDARVALKLNGVVRDYTLDQAQHIINPYFNQLKFYVFRAFILGILLSSFLVGGLIYYWFTYGKEVMSDEQIRGSELVSNDALIYKIQSTKGFSPYKISNIPMVKNTEGTNVGIFGAPGSGKSQIFRDHLSQVRNNKRKAIVYDPSGEFTSEFYRPGIDIILNPFDERMPYWSPFFEIRHDEHFDSIANAFVPVEGKDPYFGEAGRTVLAEVMRELHANGIHSNKTLHDTIAHFTIEEISSVLEGTAASKHVDKKAEKTALAVLTTVQNKLRAFRYLPDSGTQFSIRDWVSRPEEDSWIFLSLREEQKTTIEPLITLWFSIFIKAVMNLEPIH
;
A
#
# COMPACT_ATOMS: atom_id res chain seq x y z
N MET A 1 -13.31 13.35 37.19
CA MET A 1 -11.88 13.50 37.52
C MET A 1 -11.30 12.14 37.89
N LYS A 2 -10.63 11.46 36.95
CA LYS A 2 -9.92 10.19 37.20
C LYS A 2 -8.41 10.45 37.10
N ALA A 3 -7.67 9.93 38.08
CA ALA A 3 -6.25 10.14 38.32
C ALA A 3 -5.39 9.90 37.07
N LYS A 4 -4.75 10.96 36.56
CA LYS A 4 -3.88 10.94 35.37
C LYS A 4 -2.38 11.08 35.70
N ASN A 5 -1.99 10.98 36.97
CA ASN A 5 -0.64 11.33 37.42
C ASN A 5 0.34 10.16 37.63
N ASN A 6 -0.08 8.89 37.48
CA ASN A 6 0.82 7.74 37.69
C ASN A 6 1.38 7.10 36.40
N SER A 7 0.89 7.44 35.19
CA SER A 7 1.36 6.75 33.96
C SER A 7 2.78 7.18 33.54
N LYS A 8 3.08 8.49 33.60
CA LYS A 8 4.37 9.03 33.15
C LYS A 8 5.54 8.57 34.02
N ALA A 9 5.32 8.45 35.34
CA ALA A 9 6.33 7.94 36.25
C ALA A 9 6.60 6.46 35.99
N ILE A 10 5.55 5.65 35.80
CA ILE A 10 5.67 4.21 35.47
C ILE A 10 6.34 4.01 34.10
N GLU A 11 5.99 4.81 33.09
CA GLU A 11 6.63 4.80 31.78
C GLU A 11 8.12 5.18 31.86
N PHE A 12 8.48 6.18 32.68
CA PHE A 12 9.86 6.56 32.93
C PHE A 12 10.66 5.47 33.65
N THR A 13 10.10 4.86 34.70
CA THR A 13 10.77 3.75 35.42
C THR A 13 10.95 2.53 34.52
N ARG A 14 9.95 2.21 33.69
CA ARG A 14 10.05 1.10 32.74
C ARG A 14 11.09 1.37 31.65
N GLY A 15 11.16 2.60 31.14
CA GLY A 15 12.17 3.03 30.18
C GLY A 15 13.59 3.00 30.76
N SER A 16 13.75 3.45 32.01
CA SER A 16 15.05 3.45 32.68
C SER A 16 15.53 2.04 33.04
N GLU A 17 14.63 1.14 33.43
CA GLU A 17 14.96 -0.29 33.64
C GLU A 17 15.43 -0.96 32.34
N ILE A 18 14.72 -0.75 31.23
CA ILE A 18 15.12 -1.28 29.91
C ILE A 18 16.50 -0.74 29.52
N TRP A 19 16.73 0.57 29.69
CA TRP A 19 18.02 1.19 29.37
C TRP A 19 19.16 0.64 30.24
N ILE A 20 18.95 0.52 31.56
CA ILE A 20 19.94 -0.06 32.48
C ILE A 20 20.22 -1.52 32.11
N HIS A 21 19.19 -2.29 31.74
CA HIS A 21 19.35 -3.67 31.31
C HIS A 21 20.17 -3.77 30.02
N GLN A 22 19.85 -2.96 29.00
CA GLN A 22 20.61 -2.87 27.75
C GLN A 22 22.06 -2.44 28.00
N PHE A 23 22.28 -1.46 28.87
CA PHE A 23 23.61 -0.99 29.23
C PHE A 23 24.41 -2.09 29.94
N ARG A 24 23.82 -2.82 30.89
CA ARG A 24 24.46 -3.97 31.55
C ARG A 24 24.79 -5.08 30.55
N MET A 25 23.88 -5.40 29.63
CA MET A 25 24.13 -6.38 28.58
C MET A 25 25.27 -5.95 27.66
N PHE A 26 25.34 -4.67 27.30
CA PHE A 26 26.42 -4.11 26.49
C PHE A 26 27.78 -4.20 27.21
N ILE A 27 27.86 -3.75 28.46
CA ILE A 27 29.09 -3.83 29.26
C ILE A 27 29.51 -5.27 29.48
N SER A 28 28.56 -6.17 29.79
CA SER A 28 28.84 -7.60 29.96
C SER A 28 29.38 -8.23 28.67
N SER A 29 28.78 -7.91 27.52
CA SER A 29 29.25 -8.36 26.21
C SER A 29 30.67 -7.86 25.91
N MET A 30 30.95 -6.58 26.13
CA MET A 30 32.27 -5.99 25.93
C MET A 30 33.33 -6.63 26.85
N MET A 31 32.97 -6.85 28.13
CA MET A 31 33.86 -7.49 29.10
C MET A 31 34.15 -8.94 28.72
N ASN A 32 33.13 -9.70 28.28
CA ASN A 32 33.31 -11.08 27.81
C ASN A 32 34.24 -11.17 26.60
N VAL A 33 34.12 -10.23 25.65
CA VAL A 33 35.01 -10.14 24.48
C VAL A 33 36.46 -9.89 24.90
N ILE A 34 36.70 -8.97 25.84
CA ILE A 34 38.05 -8.68 26.35
C ILE A 34 38.64 -9.89 27.07
N VAL A 35 37.87 -10.50 27.98
CA VAL A 35 38.31 -11.69 28.74
C VAL A 35 38.63 -12.85 27.79
N PHE A 36 37.79 -13.09 26.79
CA PHE A 36 38.01 -14.13 25.78
C PHE A 36 39.26 -13.86 24.94
N GLY A 37 39.45 -12.61 24.49
CA GLY A 37 40.66 -12.20 23.76
C GLY A 37 41.94 -12.35 24.58
N LEU A 38 41.90 -12.05 25.87
CA LEU A 38 43.03 -12.27 26.79
C LEU A 38 43.34 -13.76 26.96
N MET A 39 42.32 -14.60 27.16
CA MET A 39 42.48 -16.06 27.28
C MET A 39 43.13 -16.67 26.02
N ILE A 40 42.67 -16.27 24.84
CA ILE A 40 43.28 -16.70 23.57
C ILE A 40 44.73 -16.24 23.46
N THR A 41 45.01 -14.98 23.80
CA THR A 41 46.37 -14.42 23.75
C THR A 41 47.32 -15.20 24.66
N ILE A 42 46.91 -15.47 25.90
CA ILE A 42 47.69 -16.26 26.87
C ILE A 42 47.92 -17.67 26.32
N GLY A 43 46.88 -18.32 25.79
CA GLY A 43 47.00 -19.66 25.19
C GLY A 43 48.02 -19.72 24.05
N ILE A 44 47.99 -18.75 23.12
CA ILE A 44 48.93 -18.67 21.99
C ILE A 44 50.35 -18.40 22.49
N VAL A 45 50.52 -17.49 23.45
CA VAL A 45 51.83 -17.18 24.04
C VAL A 45 52.43 -18.42 24.71
N CYS A 46 51.64 -19.13 25.53
CA CYS A 46 52.07 -20.35 26.20
C CYS A 46 52.45 -21.45 25.19
N ALA A 47 51.63 -21.67 24.15
CA ALA A 47 51.91 -22.67 23.12
C ALA A 47 53.20 -22.33 22.34
N PHE A 48 53.39 -21.07 21.97
CA PHE A 48 54.59 -20.64 21.25
C PHE A 48 55.86 -20.79 22.09
N LEU A 49 55.80 -20.38 23.37
CA LEU A 49 56.93 -20.51 24.28
C LEU A 49 57.24 -21.98 24.59
N TYR A 50 56.24 -22.84 24.74
CA TYR A 50 56.44 -24.27 24.92
C TYR A 50 57.23 -24.92 23.76
N ILE A 51 56.96 -24.49 22.52
CA ILE A 51 57.65 -25.02 21.34
C ILE A 51 59.08 -24.48 21.20
N LYS A 52 59.34 -23.24 21.63
CA LYS A 52 60.63 -22.55 21.39
C LYS A 52 61.62 -22.62 22.54
N LEU A 53 61.14 -22.77 23.78
CA LEU A 53 62.00 -22.85 24.95
C LEU A 53 62.68 -24.23 25.04
N LYS A 54 63.91 -24.20 25.52
CA LYS A 54 64.76 -25.37 25.80
C LYS A 54 65.40 -25.16 27.17
N ASP A 55 65.92 -26.23 27.78
CA ASP A 55 66.53 -26.20 29.11
C ASP A 55 67.59 -25.09 29.27
N VAL A 56 68.34 -24.79 28.21
CA VAL A 56 69.35 -23.71 28.18
C VAL A 56 68.74 -22.32 28.43
N HIS A 57 67.51 -22.08 28.00
CA HIS A 57 66.82 -20.80 28.22
C HIS A 57 66.30 -20.68 29.66
N PHE A 58 65.88 -21.79 30.28
CA PHE A 58 65.51 -21.81 31.69
C PHE A 58 66.74 -21.63 32.60
N LEU A 59 67.87 -22.25 32.24
CA LEU A 59 69.15 -22.03 32.91
C LEU A 59 69.64 -20.59 32.74
N ALA A 60 69.51 -20.02 31.54
CA ALA A 60 69.83 -18.62 31.28
C ALA A 60 68.99 -17.67 32.14
N LEU A 61 67.68 -17.95 32.31
CA LEU A 61 66.79 -17.17 33.15
C LEU A 61 67.14 -17.28 34.63
N SER A 62 67.38 -18.49 35.15
CA SER A 62 67.70 -18.71 36.56
C SER A 62 69.04 -18.09 36.95
N VAL A 63 70.04 -18.16 36.06
CA VAL A 63 71.33 -17.50 36.30
C VAL A 63 71.21 -15.99 36.17
N GLN A 64 70.45 -15.47 35.22
CA GLN A 64 70.21 -14.02 35.15
C GLN A 64 69.54 -13.51 36.43
N TYR A 65 68.62 -14.29 36.99
CA TYR A 65 68.00 -13.99 38.28
C TYR A 65 69.01 -14.05 39.44
N ASP A 66 69.91 -15.04 39.46
CA ASP A 66 70.98 -15.15 40.46
C ASP A 66 72.00 -14.00 40.36
N ILE A 67 72.37 -13.60 39.14
CA ILE A 67 73.23 -12.43 38.88
C ILE A 67 72.53 -11.16 39.37
N TRP A 68 71.26 -10.96 39.04
CA TRP A 68 70.48 -9.80 39.51
C TRP A 68 70.44 -9.77 41.04
N LEU A 69 70.09 -10.88 41.68
CA LEU A 69 69.99 -11.00 43.13
C LEU A 69 71.33 -10.68 43.81
N LYS A 70 72.43 -11.26 43.33
CA LYS A 70 73.79 -11.01 43.88
C LYS A 70 74.30 -9.59 43.61
N SER A 71 73.91 -8.97 42.48
CA SER A 71 74.25 -7.58 42.17
C SER A 71 73.53 -6.58 43.09
N VAL A 72 72.29 -6.89 43.51
CA VAL A 72 71.53 -6.06 44.47
C VAL A 72 72.18 -6.07 45.87
N PHE A 73 72.85 -7.15 46.26
CA PHE A 73 73.57 -7.26 47.54
C PHE A 73 75.04 -6.77 47.49
N ASN A 74 75.48 -6.19 46.37
CA ASN A 74 76.76 -5.47 46.20
C ASN A 74 78.02 -6.24 46.67
N ASN A 75 78.08 -7.56 46.43
CA ASN A 75 79.25 -8.39 46.71
C ASN A 75 80.18 -8.45 45.46
N PRO A 76 81.36 -7.79 45.48
CA PRO A 76 82.24 -7.71 44.31
C PRO A 76 82.89 -9.05 43.92
N ASP A 77 83.01 -10.00 44.85
CA ASP A 77 83.59 -11.34 44.62
C ASP A 77 82.53 -12.44 44.42
N ALA A 78 81.26 -12.06 44.21
CA ALA A 78 80.20 -13.04 44.03
C ALA A 78 80.46 -13.90 42.77
N ARG A 79 80.39 -15.22 42.94
CA ARG A 79 80.50 -16.19 41.85
C ARG A 79 79.19 -16.92 41.62
N VAL A 80 78.95 -17.33 40.37
CA VAL A 80 77.80 -18.13 39.98
C VAL A 80 78.29 -19.47 39.42
N ALA A 81 77.77 -20.56 39.98
CA ALA A 81 78.06 -21.90 39.53
C ALA A 81 77.26 -22.18 38.24
N LEU A 82 77.95 -22.38 37.12
CA LEU A 82 77.35 -22.77 35.85
C LEU A 82 77.68 -24.23 35.55
N LYS A 83 76.65 -25.02 35.27
CA LYS A 83 76.81 -26.38 34.77
C LYS A 83 76.82 -26.36 33.24
N LEU A 84 78.02 -26.33 32.66
CA LEU A 84 78.23 -26.38 31.21
C LEU A 84 78.77 -27.76 30.84
N ASN A 85 78.09 -28.46 29.92
CA ASN A 85 78.48 -29.79 29.42
C ASN A 85 78.75 -30.84 30.53
N GLY A 86 77.96 -30.80 31.61
CA GLY A 86 78.05 -31.76 32.72
C GLY A 86 79.07 -31.40 33.82
N VAL A 87 79.88 -30.36 33.64
CA VAL A 87 80.88 -29.91 34.62
C VAL A 87 80.42 -28.60 35.26
N VAL A 88 80.41 -28.56 36.60
CA VAL A 88 80.12 -27.34 37.37
C VAL A 88 81.40 -26.52 37.49
N ARG A 89 81.36 -25.26 37.02
CA ARG A 89 82.45 -24.30 37.20
C ARG A 89 81.89 -23.00 37.75
N ASP A 90 82.65 -22.39 38.65
CA ASP A 90 82.32 -21.07 39.21
C ASP A 90 82.89 -19.97 38.31
N TYR A 91 82.01 -19.09 37.85
CA TYR A 91 82.37 -17.94 37.03
C TYR A 91 82.12 -16.64 37.81
N THR A 92 82.90 -15.60 37.52
CA THR A 92 82.60 -14.24 38.01
C THR A 92 81.30 -13.74 37.37
N LEU A 93 80.62 -12.77 37.99
CA LEU A 93 79.35 -12.23 37.50
C LEU A 93 79.43 -11.79 36.03
N ASP A 94 80.51 -11.10 35.63
CA ASP A 94 80.70 -10.63 34.25
C ASP A 94 80.91 -11.77 33.24
N GLN A 95 81.65 -12.82 33.64
CA GLN A 95 81.87 -13.99 32.80
C GLN A 95 80.59 -14.81 32.62
N ALA A 96 79.84 -15.02 33.72
CA ALA A 96 78.55 -15.70 33.68
C ALA A 96 77.54 -14.92 32.82
N GLN A 97 77.51 -13.58 32.96
CA GLN A 97 76.66 -12.70 32.17
C GLN A 97 77.00 -12.78 30.68
N HIS A 98 78.29 -12.74 30.30
CA HIS A 98 78.69 -12.84 28.89
C HIS A 98 78.32 -14.19 28.26
N ILE A 99 78.45 -15.29 29.00
CA ILE A 99 78.11 -16.64 28.51
C ILE A 99 76.59 -16.79 28.29
N ILE A 100 75.78 -16.19 29.16
CA ILE A 100 74.32 -16.37 29.16
C ILE A 100 73.57 -15.31 28.34
N ASN A 101 74.12 -14.11 28.22
CA ASN A 101 73.59 -13.00 27.43
C ASN A 101 72.96 -13.41 26.08
N PRO A 102 73.62 -14.22 25.22
CA PRO A 102 73.00 -14.62 23.95
C PRO A 102 71.71 -15.41 24.14
N TYR A 103 71.67 -16.34 25.09
CA TYR A 103 70.50 -17.17 25.38
C TYR A 103 69.38 -16.38 26.08
N PHE A 104 69.74 -15.44 26.95
CA PHE A 104 68.77 -14.56 27.61
C PHE A 104 68.16 -13.53 26.66
N ASN A 105 68.95 -12.98 25.74
CA ASN A 105 68.44 -12.10 24.68
C ASN A 105 67.55 -12.87 23.70
N GLN A 106 67.89 -14.13 23.39
CA GLN A 106 67.05 -15.01 22.60
C GLN A 106 65.72 -15.33 23.30
N LEU A 107 65.75 -15.58 24.61
CA LEU A 107 64.54 -15.73 25.44
C LEU A 107 63.64 -14.48 25.36
N LYS A 108 64.19 -13.28 25.59
CA LYS A 108 63.45 -12.01 25.47
C LYS A 108 62.80 -11.87 24.09
N PHE A 109 63.53 -12.21 23.05
CA PHE A 109 63.04 -12.14 21.68
C PHE A 109 61.90 -13.13 21.41
N TYR A 110 61.98 -14.34 21.96
CA TYR A 110 60.88 -15.32 21.89
C TYR A 110 59.64 -14.86 22.63
N VAL A 111 59.78 -14.31 23.84
CA VAL A 111 58.66 -13.74 24.60
C VAL A 111 58.02 -12.58 23.85
N PHE A 112 58.82 -11.67 23.31
CA PHE A 112 58.32 -10.53 22.54
C PHE A 112 57.58 -10.96 21.28
N ARG A 113 58.13 -11.91 20.51
CA ARG A 113 57.46 -12.48 19.33
C ARG A 113 56.19 -13.23 19.68
N ALA A 114 56.20 -14.00 20.77
CA ALA A 114 55.01 -14.72 21.25
C ALA A 114 53.88 -13.74 21.57
N PHE A 115 54.21 -12.61 22.21
CA PHE A 115 53.24 -11.58 22.57
C PHE A 115 52.65 -10.88 21.35
N ILE A 116 53.48 -10.45 20.39
CA ILE A 116 53.01 -9.85 19.13
C ILE A 116 52.13 -10.83 18.36
N LEU A 117 52.57 -12.09 18.21
CA LEU A 117 51.80 -13.13 17.53
C LEU A 117 50.47 -13.39 18.23
N GLY A 118 50.48 -13.47 19.56
CA GLY A 118 49.31 -13.68 20.40
C GLY A 118 48.28 -12.57 20.22
N ILE A 119 48.71 -11.30 20.25
CA ILE A 119 47.82 -10.16 20.01
C ILE A 119 47.25 -10.20 18.61
N LEU A 120 48.08 -10.35 17.57
CA LEU A 120 47.61 -10.32 16.18
C LEU A 120 46.59 -11.42 15.89
N LEU A 121 46.88 -12.65 16.32
CA LEU A 121 46.01 -13.79 16.08
C LEU A 121 44.75 -13.73 16.94
N SER A 122 44.86 -13.28 18.20
CA SER A 122 43.70 -13.07 19.07
C SER A 122 42.78 -11.96 18.53
N SER A 123 43.33 -10.83 18.08
CA SER A 123 42.55 -9.74 17.48
C SER A 123 41.83 -10.18 16.22
N PHE A 124 42.45 -11.01 15.37
CA PHE A 124 41.79 -11.58 14.20
C PHE A 124 40.61 -12.50 14.58
N LEU A 125 40.82 -13.41 15.54
CA LEU A 125 39.78 -14.34 16.00
C LEU A 125 38.62 -13.61 16.69
N VAL A 126 38.94 -12.67 17.57
CA VAL A 126 37.95 -11.84 18.26
C VAL A 126 37.19 -10.96 17.26
N GLY A 127 37.88 -10.34 16.30
CA GLY A 127 37.24 -9.55 15.24
C GLY A 127 36.27 -10.37 14.39
N GLY A 128 36.66 -11.59 14.00
CA GLY A 128 35.78 -12.52 13.29
C GLY A 128 34.56 -12.94 14.12
N LEU A 129 34.75 -13.16 15.42
CA LEU A 129 33.65 -13.50 16.34
C LEU A 129 32.69 -12.31 16.52
N ILE A 130 33.19 -11.09 16.70
CA ILE A 130 32.37 -9.87 16.76
C ILE A 130 31.56 -9.72 15.47
N TYR A 131 32.19 -9.91 14.30
CA TYR A 131 31.52 -9.84 13.01
C TYR A 131 30.39 -10.88 12.91
N TYR A 132 30.67 -12.14 13.26
CA TYR A 132 29.67 -13.22 13.28
C TYR A 132 28.48 -12.88 14.19
N TRP A 133 28.73 -12.39 15.41
CA TRP A 133 27.67 -12.01 16.33
C TRP A 133 26.87 -10.80 15.84
N PHE A 134 27.50 -9.87 15.12
CA PHE A 134 26.81 -8.73 14.53
C PHE A 134 25.88 -9.15 13.39
N THR A 135 26.33 -10.06 12.52
CA THR A 135 25.50 -10.61 11.43
C THR A 135 24.37 -11.49 11.97
N TYR A 136 24.69 -12.38 12.92
CA TYR A 136 23.70 -13.25 13.57
C TYR A 136 22.66 -12.44 14.35
N GLY A 137 23.09 -11.42 15.09
CA GLY A 137 22.21 -10.50 15.80
C GLY A 137 21.26 -9.76 14.85
N LYS A 138 21.73 -9.36 13.66
CA LYS A 138 20.90 -8.69 12.66
C LYS A 138 19.80 -9.60 12.08
N GLU A 139 20.09 -10.89 11.87
CA GLU A 139 19.12 -11.87 11.37
C GLU A 139 18.12 -12.30 12.45
N VAL A 140 18.55 -12.49 13.69
CA VAL A 140 17.66 -12.94 14.78
C VAL A 140 16.80 -11.80 15.35
N MET A 141 17.26 -10.55 15.26
CA MET A 141 16.51 -9.37 15.70
C MET A 141 15.59 -8.79 14.63
N SER A 142 15.58 -9.33 13.40
CA SER A 142 14.57 -8.90 12.43
C SER A 142 13.22 -9.42 12.88
N ASP A 143 12.30 -8.52 13.20
CA ASP A 143 10.92 -8.86 13.54
C ASP A 143 10.34 -9.74 12.42
N GLU A 144 10.07 -11.02 12.74
CA GLU A 144 9.48 -11.95 11.78
C GLU A 144 7.99 -11.63 11.65
N GLN A 145 7.58 -11.16 10.46
CA GLN A 145 6.18 -10.89 10.21
C GLN A 145 5.41 -12.21 10.08
N ILE A 146 4.71 -12.60 11.14
CA ILE A 146 3.95 -13.86 11.18
C ILE A 146 2.75 -13.84 10.21
N ARG A 147 2.06 -12.69 10.09
CA ARG A 147 0.88 -12.52 9.21
C ARG A 147 0.49 -11.04 9.03
N GLY A 148 -0.37 -10.76 8.04
CA GLY A 148 -0.99 -9.45 7.84
C GLY A 148 -0.41 -8.64 6.68
N SER A 149 -0.74 -7.35 6.64
CA SER A 149 -0.22 -6.41 5.63
C SER A 149 1.25 -6.09 5.89
N GLU A 150 2.08 -6.19 4.87
CA GLU A 150 3.51 -5.85 4.89
C GLU A 150 3.70 -4.48 4.22
N LEU A 151 4.43 -3.58 4.88
CA LEU A 151 4.86 -2.33 4.25
C LEU A 151 6.20 -2.57 3.57
N VAL A 152 6.23 -2.40 2.25
CA VAL A 152 7.43 -2.58 1.42
C VAL A 152 7.80 -1.29 0.70
N SER A 153 9.04 -1.20 0.23
CA SER A 153 9.45 -0.11 -0.67
C SER A 153 8.79 -0.25 -2.05
N ASN A 154 8.73 0.84 -2.80
CA ASN A 154 8.16 0.85 -4.16
C ASN A 154 8.86 -0.17 -5.07
N ASP A 155 10.20 -0.24 -5.04
CA ASP A 155 10.96 -1.17 -5.88
C ASP A 155 10.67 -2.63 -5.52
N ALA A 156 10.56 -2.93 -4.23
CA ALA A 156 10.20 -4.27 -3.76
C ALA A 156 8.78 -4.66 -4.17
N LEU A 157 7.83 -3.71 -4.12
CA LEU A 157 6.47 -3.92 -4.60
C LEU A 157 6.43 -4.19 -6.11
N ILE A 158 7.11 -3.36 -6.91
CA ILE A 158 7.19 -3.53 -8.37
C ILE A 158 7.78 -4.90 -8.71
N TYR A 159 8.87 -5.29 -8.06
CA TYR A 159 9.48 -6.61 -8.23
C TYR A 159 8.51 -7.75 -7.88
N LYS A 160 7.76 -7.62 -6.78
CA LYS A 160 6.76 -8.61 -6.34
C LYS A 160 5.60 -8.73 -7.34
N ILE A 161 5.13 -7.62 -7.90
CA ILE A 161 4.09 -7.63 -8.94
C ILE A 161 4.60 -8.34 -10.19
N GLN A 162 5.83 -8.01 -10.61
CA GLN A 162 6.47 -8.60 -11.80
C GLN A 162 6.63 -10.11 -11.67
N SER A 163 7.10 -10.59 -10.51
CA SER A 163 7.39 -12.00 -10.28
C SER A 163 6.14 -12.87 -10.10
N THR A 164 4.99 -12.28 -9.74
CA THR A 164 3.78 -13.05 -9.44
C THR A 164 2.85 -13.22 -10.65
N LYS A 165 2.45 -12.10 -11.28
CA LYS A 165 1.42 -12.10 -12.35
C LYS A 165 1.77 -11.21 -13.54
N GLY A 166 2.84 -10.42 -13.43
CA GLY A 166 3.21 -9.41 -14.42
C GLY A 166 2.42 -8.11 -14.26
N PHE A 167 2.70 -7.17 -15.16
CA PHE A 167 2.15 -5.82 -15.09
C PHE A 167 0.87 -5.66 -15.90
N SER A 168 -0.08 -4.93 -15.30
CA SER A 168 -1.17 -4.26 -16.00
C SER A 168 -0.63 -3.16 -16.92
N PRO A 169 -1.33 -2.80 -18.02
CA PRO A 169 -1.05 -1.57 -18.75
C PRO A 169 -1.32 -0.30 -17.94
N TYR A 170 -1.98 -0.41 -16.77
CA TYR A 170 -2.29 0.71 -15.90
C TYR A 170 -1.40 0.78 -14.66
N LYS A 171 -1.20 2.00 -14.18
CA LYS A 171 -0.41 2.36 -13.01
C LYS A 171 -1.22 3.26 -12.10
N ILE A 172 -0.92 3.20 -10.80
CA ILE A 172 -1.41 4.11 -9.77
C ILE A 172 -0.19 4.73 -9.11
N SER A 173 -0.04 6.05 -9.19
CA SER A 173 1.10 6.77 -8.60
C SER A 173 2.46 6.20 -9.05
N ASN A 174 2.61 5.93 -10.34
CA ASN A 174 3.78 5.29 -10.97
C ASN A 174 4.04 3.82 -10.61
N ILE A 175 3.21 3.20 -9.78
CA ILE A 175 3.29 1.77 -9.49
C ILE A 175 2.38 1.00 -10.45
N PRO A 176 2.89 0.05 -11.25
CA PRO A 176 2.07 -0.78 -12.12
C PRO A 176 1.08 -1.60 -11.30
N MET A 177 -0.17 -1.67 -11.76
CA MET A 177 -1.15 -2.57 -11.19
C MET A 177 -0.78 -4.02 -11.53
N VAL A 178 -1.32 -4.95 -10.74
CA VAL A 178 -1.19 -6.37 -11.01
C VAL A 178 -1.98 -6.71 -12.27
N LYS A 179 -1.40 -7.51 -13.17
CA LYS A 179 -2.10 -7.96 -14.37
C LYS A 179 -3.43 -8.65 -14.00
N ASN A 180 -4.49 -8.37 -14.77
CA ASN A 180 -5.84 -8.91 -14.61
C ASN A 180 -6.55 -8.46 -13.31
N THR A 181 -6.11 -7.37 -12.67
CA THR A 181 -6.83 -6.75 -11.54
C THR A 181 -7.49 -5.43 -11.92
N GLU A 182 -7.53 -5.07 -13.20
CA GLU A 182 -8.19 -3.86 -13.69
C GLU A 182 -9.71 -3.92 -13.42
N GLY A 183 -10.29 -5.12 -13.53
CA GLY A 183 -11.72 -5.36 -13.28
C GLY A 183 -12.11 -5.51 -11.82
N THR A 184 -11.18 -5.43 -10.85
CA THR A 184 -11.49 -5.60 -9.42
C THR A 184 -11.89 -4.31 -8.71
N ASN A 185 -12.01 -3.21 -9.46
CA ASN A 185 -12.24 -1.85 -8.96
C ASN A 185 -11.09 -1.30 -8.10
N VAL A 186 -10.98 0.04 -8.06
CA VAL A 186 -9.96 0.76 -7.28
C VAL A 186 -10.65 1.85 -6.46
N GLY A 187 -10.40 1.85 -5.15
CA GLY A 187 -10.85 2.90 -4.23
C GLY A 187 -9.72 3.84 -3.87
N ILE A 188 -9.91 5.15 -4.06
CA ILE A 188 -8.93 6.20 -3.71
C ILE A 188 -9.52 7.06 -2.58
N PHE A 189 -8.85 7.05 -1.42
CA PHE A 189 -9.28 7.76 -0.22
C PHE A 189 -8.24 8.81 0.19
N GLY A 190 -8.72 9.97 0.64
CA GLY A 190 -7.83 11.04 1.11
C GLY A 190 -8.57 12.34 1.41
N ALA A 191 -7.98 13.20 2.24
CA ALA A 191 -8.52 14.52 2.57
C ALA A 191 -8.59 15.45 1.35
N PRO A 192 -9.40 16.52 1.35
CA PRO A 192 -9.30 17.58 0.35
C PRO A 192 -7.86 18.09 0.21
N GLY A 193 -7.39 18.32 -1.02
CA GLY A 193 -6.01 18.75 -1.29
C GLY A 193 -4.94 17.64 -1.27
N SER A 194 -5.27 16.38 -0.96
CA SER A 194 -4.29 15.29 -0.87
C SER A 194 -3.81 14.72 -2.22
N GLY A 195 -4.16 15.35 -3.36
CA GLY A 195 -3.75 14.90 -4.69
C GLY A 195 -4.67 13.86 -5.38
N LYS A 196 -5.86 13.54 -4.84
CA LYS A 196 -6.78 12.57 -5.47
C LYS A 196 -7.09 12.88 -6.94
N SER A 197 -7.37 14.14 -7.26
CA SER A 197 -7.66 14.56 -8.63
C SER A 197 -6.45 14.38 -9.56
N GLN A 198 -5.22 14.47 -9.05
CA GLN A 198 -4.02 14.20 -9.85
C GLN A 198 -3.89 12.70 -10.19
N ILE A 199 -4.24 11.82 -9.24
CA ILE A 199 -4.29 10.38 -9.51
C ILE A 199 -5.35 10.07 -10.58
N PHE A 200 -6.54 10.69 -10.51
CA PHE A 200 -7.55 10.53 -11.55
C PHE A 200 -7.08 11.03 -12.92
N ARG A 201 -6.42 12.19 -13.01
CA ARG A 201 -5.85 12.71 -14.28
C ARG A 201 -4.84 11.76 -14.90
N ASP A 202 -3.90 11.26 -14.10
CA ASP A 202 -2.91 10.29 -14.55
C ASP A 202 -3.58 9.02 -15.07
N HIS A 203 -4.54 8.49 -14.31
CA HIS A 203 -5.24 7.27 -14.70
C HIS A 203 -6.11 7.46 -15.95
N LEU A 204 -6.86 8.56 -16.06
CA LEU A 204 -7.63 8.91 -17.26
C LEU A 204 -6.72 9.04 -18.48
N SER A 205 -5.57 9.70 -18.35
CA SER A 205 -4.57 9.79 -19.43
C SER A 205 -4.12 8.41 -19.90
N GLN A 206 -3.89 7.48 -18.98
CA GLN A 206 -3.54 6.11 -19.33
C GLN A 206 -4.69 5.38 -20.05
N VAL A 207 -5.95 5.53 -19.60
CA VAL A 207 -7.13 4.98 -20.29
C VAL A 207 -7.25 5.52 -21.71
N ARG A 208 -7.00 6.83 -21.89
CA ARG A 208 -7.03 7.49 -23.20
C ARG A 208 -5.94 6.97 -24.12
N ASN A 209 -4.71 6.89 -23.62
CA ASN A 209 -3.56 6.38 -24.38
C ASN A 209 -3.74 4.92 -24.81
N ASN A 210 -4.44 4.12 -23.99
CA ASN A 210 -4.81 2.75 -24.31
C ASN A 210 -6.07 2.62 -25.18
N LYS A 211 -6.62 3.75 -25.69
CA LYS A 211 -7.80 3.81 -26.56
C LYS A 211 -9.01 3.05 -26.00
N ARG A 212 -9.24 3.17 -24.70
CA ARG A 212 -10.39 2.55 -24.02
C ARG A 212 -11.51 3.55 -23.80
N LYS A 213 -12.75 3.06 -23.84
CA LYS A 213 -13.94 3.80 -23.43
C LYS A 213 -13.90 4.11 -21.94
N ALA A 214 -14.49 5.25 -21.57
CA ALA A 214 -14.68 5.63 -20.18
C ALA A 214 -15.98 6.40 -20.02
N ILE A 215 -16.59 6.24 -18.83
CA ILE A 215 -17.60 7.17 -18.33
C ILE A 215 -16.95 7.95 -17.19
N VAL A 216 -16.95 9.27 -17.32
CA VAL A 216 -16.31 10.17 -16.36
C VAL A 216 -17.39 10.99 -15.68
N TYR A 217 -17.59 10.75 -14.38
CA TYR A 217 -18.41 11.60 -13.53
C TYR A 217 -17.58 12.79 -13.06
N ASP A 218 -17.92 13.97 -13.56
CA ASP A 218 -17.09 15.17 -13.44
C ASP A 218 -17.92 16.38 -13.00
N PRO A 219 -18.25 16.47 -11.70
CA PRO A 219 -19.01 17.59 -11.15
C PRO A 219 -18.22 18.91 -11.08
N SER A 220 -16.89 18.90 -11.26
CA SER A 220 -16.11 20.14 -11.33
C SER A 220 -15.96 20.65 -12.77
N GLY A 221 -16.18 19.79 -13.77
CA GLY A 221 -15.93 20.09 -15.18
C GLY A 221 -14.44 20.10 -15.55
N GLU A 222 -13.54 19.87 -14.58
CA GLU A 222 -12.09 19.91 -14.81
C GLU A 222 -11.67 18.83 -15.80
N PHE A 223 -12.12 17.59 -15.61
CA PHE A 223 -11.76 16.47 -16.50
C PHE A 223 -12.39 16.62 -17.88
N THR A 224 -13.61 17.16 -17.95
CA THR A 224 -14.31 17.44 -19.20
C THR A 224 -13.53 18.48 -19.98
N SER A 225 -13.12 19.59 -19.35
CA SER A 225 -12.32 20.61 -20.02
C SER A 225 -10.97 20.11 -20.53
N GLU A 226 -10.36 19.14 -19.84
CA GLU A 226 -9.03 18.61 -20.15
C GLU A 226 -9.06 17.50 -21.21
N PHE A 227 -10.02 16.58 -21.13
CA PHE A 227 -10.02 15.33 -21.91
C PHE A 227 -11.10 15.23 -23.00
N TYR A 228 -12.08 16.14 -23.04
CA TYR A 228 -13.18 16.07 -24.00
C TYR A 228 -12.70 16.37 -25.43
N ARG A 229 -13.05 15.48 -26.37
CA ARG A 229 -12.79 15.63 -27.80
C ARG A 229 -14.09 15.96 -28.54
N PRO A 230 -14.25 17.19 -29.07
CA PRO A 230 -15.43 17.58 -29.84
C PRO A 230 -15.69 16.65 -31.03
N GLY A 231 -16.94 16.25 -31.22
CA GLY A 231 -17.37 15.37 -32.31
C GLY A 231 -17.02 13.88 -32.14
N ILE A 232 -16.29 13.52 -31.08
CA ILE A 232 -15.94 12.13 -30.76
C ILE A 232 -16.55 11.72 -29.43
N ASP A 233 -16.35 12.52 -28.39
CA ASP A 233 -16.83 12.23 -27.04
C ASP A 233 -18.23 12.82 -26.81
N ILE A 234 -18.96 12.25 -25.85
CA ILE A 234 -20.36 12.57 -25.54
C ILE A 234 -20.43 13.30 -24.20
N ILE A 235 -21.27 14.33 -24.11
CA ILE A 235 -21.61 15.00 -22.85
C ILE A 235 -23.06 14.67 -22.51
N LEU A 236 -23.28 14.10 -21.33
CA LEU A 236 -24.62 13.90 -20.77
C LEU A 236 -24.87 14.95 -19.69
N ASN A 237 -25.34 16.11 -20.15
CA ASN A 237 -25.73 17.23 -19.30
C ASN A 237 -26.88 18.00 -19.97
N PRO A 238 -28.10 18.02 -19.40
CA PRO A 238 -29.25 18.70 -20.01
C PRO A 238 -29.06 20.22 -20.17
N PHE A 239 -28.09 20.79 -19.46
CA PHE A 239 -27.76 22.22 -19.53
C PHE A 239 -26.57 22.53 -20.47
N ASP A 240 -26.04 21.52 -21.16
CA ASP A 240 -24.97 21.69 -22.14
C ASP A 240 -25.54 21.52 -23.55
N GLU A 241 -25.39 22.54 -24.39
CA GLU A 241 -25.91 22.55 -25.78
C GLU A 241 -25.33 21.42 -26.66
N ARG A 242 -24.19 20.85 -26.26
CA ARG A 242 -23.54 19.74 -26.98
C ARG A 242 -24.15 18.38 -26.65
N MET A 243 -25.06 18.30 -25.68
CA MET A 243 -25.71 17.05 -25.31
C MET A 243 -26.48 16.48 -26.52
N PRO A 244 -26.27 15.20 -26.87
CA PRO A 244 -27.03 14.58 -27.94
C PRO A 244 -28.50 14.40 -27.54
N TYR A 245 -29.35 14.09 -28.52
CA TYR A 245 -30.72 13.71 -28.25
C TYR A 245 -30.77 12.32 -27.61
N TRP A 246 -30.70 12.30 -26.30
CA TRP A 246 -30.92 11.11 -25.50
C TRP A 246 -32.37 11.07 -25.01
N SER A 247 -32.98 9.91 -25.09
CA SER A 247 -34.29 9.63 -24.53
C SER A 247 -34.30 8.21 -23.95
N PRO A 248 -34.99 7.94 -22.83
CA PRO A 248 -35.08 6.59 -22.30
C PRO A 248 -35.69 5.59 -23.30
N PHE A 249 -36.51 6.07 -24.25
CA PHE A 249 -37.07 5.24 -25.31
C PHE A 249 -35.99 4.64 -26.23
N PHE A 250 -34.88 5.34 -26.45
CA PHE A 250 -33.77 4.84 -27.27
C PHE A 250 -32.99 3.72 -26.60
N GLU A 251 -33.28 3.41 -25.33
CA GLU A 251 -32.65 2.35 -24.55
C GLU A 251 -33.51 1.08 -24.48
N ILE A 252 -34.73 1.12 -25.04
CA ILE A 252 -35.65 -0.01 -25.08
C ILE A 252 -35.23 -0.98 -26.19
N ARG A 253 -35.05 -2.25 -25.84
CA ARG A 253 -34.76 -3.37 -26.77
C ARG A 253 -35.69 -4.54 -26.51
N HIS A 254 -36.08 -4.70 -25.24
CA HIS A 254 -37.03 -5.70 -24.75
C HIS A 254 -38.01 -5.03 -23.78
N ASP A 255 -39.15 -5.66 -23.52
CA ASP A 255 -40.23 -5.09 -22.70
C ASP A 255 -39.79 -4.82 -21.25
N GLU A 256 -38.93 -5.68 -20.69
CA GLU A 256 -38.41 -5.52 -19.33
C GLU A 256 -37.54 -4.25 -19.15
N HIS A 257 -37.13 -3.60 -20.25
CA HIS A 257 -36.40 -2.34 -20.16
C HIS A 257 -37.27 -1.18 -19.63
N PHE A 258 -38.58 -1.20 -19.85
CA PHE A 258 -39.50 -0.20 -19.29
C PHE A 258 -39.48 -0.23 -17.77
N ASP A 259 -39.67 -1.41 -17.18
CA ASP A 259 -39.60 -1.58 -15.72
C ASP A 259 -38.20 -1.28 -15.19
N SER A 260 -37.16 -1.73 -15.88
CA SER A 260 -35.77 -1.48 -15.51
C SER A 260 -35.44 0.02 -15.43
N ILE A 261 -35.94 0.82 -16.38
CA ILE A 261 -35.76 2.27 -16.41
C ILE A 261 -36.57 2.92 -15.29
N ALA A 262 -37.85 2.57 -15.15
CA ALA A 262 -38.70 3.11 -14.10
C ALA A 262 -38.14 2.83 -12.70
N ASN A 263 -37.64 1.61 -12.46
CA ASN A 263 -37.02 1.18 -11.21
C ASN A 263 -35.76 1.99 -10.85
N ALA A 264 -34.96 2.33 -11.86
CA ALA A 264 -33.74 3.13 -11.67
C ALA A 264 -34.05 4.62 -11.47
N PHE A 265 -35.11 5.12 -12.12
CA PHE A 265 -35.44 6.54 -12.11
C PHE A 265 -36.25 6.98 -10.89
N VAL A 266 -37.21 6.14 -10.46
CA VAL A 266 -38.07 6.41 -9.30
C VAL A 266 -37.52 5.64 -8.09
N PRO A 267 -36.94 6.32 -7.09
CA PRO A 267 -36.45 5.67 -5.88
C PRO A 267 -37.61 5.23 -4.99
N VAL A 268 -37.44 4.11 -4.30
CA VAL A 268 -38.35 3.63 -3.25
C VAL A 268 -37.68 3.89 -1.92
N GLU A 269 -38.00 5.02 -1.32
CA GLU A 269 -37.42 5.49 -0.06
C GLU A 269 -38.52 5.93 0.91
N GLY A 270 -38.26 5.78 2.20
CA GLY A 270 -39.13 6.29 3.27
C GLY A 270 -40.04 5.24 3.91
N LYS A 271 -41.00 5.74 4.70
CA LYS A 271 -41.88 4.91 5.54
C LYS A 271 -42.99 4.19 4.77
N ASP A 272 -43.36 4.71 3.61
CA ASP A 272 -44.41 4.13 2.78
C ASP A 272 -43.87 3.81 1.37
N PRO A 273 -43.39 2.57 1.13
CA PRO A 273 -42.83 2.18 -0.15
C PRO A 273 -43.89 2.11 -1.26
N TYR A 274 -45.18 2.09 -0.92
CA TYR A 274 -46.27 1.96 -1.89
C TYR A 274 -46.20 3.01 -2.99
N PHE A 275 -45.99 4.28 -2.64
CA PHE A 275 -46.01 5.37 -3.63
C PHE A 275 -44.86 5.29 -4.63
N GLY A 276 -43.69 4.84 -4.18
CA GLY A 276 -42.54 4.62 -5.05
C GLY A 276 -42.77 3.44 -6.00
N GLU A 277 -43.24 2.30 -5.48
CA GLU A 277 -43.52 1.11 -6.31
C GLU A 277 -44.67 1.35 -7.29
N ALA A 278 -45.77 1.95 -6.83
CA ALA A 278 -46.87 2.37 -7.70
C ALA A 278 -46.40 3.37 -8.76
N GLY A 279 -45.52 4.31 -8.39
CA GLY A 279 -44.95 5.28 -9.30
C GLY A 279 -44.09 4.65 -10.39
N ARG A 280 -43.30 3.61 -10.05
CA ARG A 280 -42.54 2.82 -11.03
C ARG A 280 -43.47 2.13 -12.03
N THR A 281 -44.52 1.46 -11.54
CA THR A 281 -45.51 0.80 -12.40
C THR A 281 -46.18 1.81 -13.34
N VAL A 282 -46.65 2.94 -12.81
CA VAL A 282 -47.28 4.00 -13.61
C VAL A 282 -46.32 4.53 -14.68
N LEU A 283 -45.08 4.85 -14.31
CA LEU A 283 -44.08 5.35 -15.27
C LEU A 283 -43.78 4.33 -16.37
N ALA A 284 -43.61 3.06 -16.02
CA ALA A 284 -43.33 1.99 -16.98
C ALA A 284 -44.47 1.83 -17.98
N GLU A 285 -45.73 1.77 -17.52
CA GLU A 285 -46.89 1.62 -18.41
C GLU A 285 -47.13 2.85 -19.28
N VAL A 286 -46.95 4.07 -18.74
CA VAL A 286 -47.04 5.29 -19.56
C VAL A 286 -45.96 5.27 -20.66
N MET A 287 -44.73 4.86 -20.33
CA MET A 287 -43.69 4.72 -21.34
C MET A 287 -44.04 3.64 -22.37
N ARG A 288 -44.59 2.49 -21.97
CA ARG A 288 -45.03 1.44 -22.91
C ARG A 288 -46.06 1.99 -23.90
N GLU A 289 -47.07 2.69 -23.41
CA GLU A 289 -48.14 3.22 -24.24
C GLU A 289 -47.63 4.30 -25.21
N LEU A 290 -46.79 5.23 -24.73
CA LEU A 290 -46.17 6.24 -25.61
C LEU A 290 -45.30 5.59 -26.68
N HIS A 291 -44.48 4.60 -26.31
CA HIS A 291 -43.62 3.89 -27.24
C HIS A 291 -44.42 3.07 -28.28
N ALA A 292 -45.51 2.41 -27.88
CA ALA A 292 -46.40 1.69 -28.79
C ALA A 292 -47.04 2.60 -29.84
N ASN A 293 -47.28 3.87 -29.48
CA ASN A 293 -47.78 4.91 -30.38
C ASN A 293 -46.66 5.63 -31.17
N GLY A 294 -45.41 5.15 -31.09
CA GLY A 294 -44.26 5.73 -31.79
C GLY A 294 -43.79 7.08 -31.24
N ILE A 295 -44.18 7.42 -30.00
CA ILE A 295 -43.84 8.68 -29.36
C ILE A 295 -42.59 8.47 -28.49
N HIS A 296 -41.46 9.04 -28.92
CA HIS A 296 -40.17 8.94 -28.21
C HIS A 296 -39.68 10.27 -27.61
N SER A 297 -40.60 11.22 -27.42
CA SER A 297 -40.29 12.57 -26.93
C SER A 297 -40.20 12.62 -25.40
N ASN A 298 -39.09 13.20 -24.91
CA ASN A 298 -38.86 13.49 -23.50
C ASN A 298 -39.90 14.48 -22.98
N LYS A 299 -40.19 15.55 -23.74
CA LYS A 299 -41.23 16.50 -23.40
C LYS A 299 -42.60 15.85 -23.33
N THR A 300 -42.94 14.98 -24.29
CA THR A 300 -44.25 14.31 -24.26
C THR A 300 -44.38 13.39 -23.06
N LEU A 301 -43.34 12.62 -22.71
CA LEU A 301 -43.34 11.81 -21.49
C LEU A 301 -43.52 12.66 -20.22
N HIS A 302 -42.81 13.79 -20.12
CA HIS A 302 -42.97 14.74 -19.03
C HIS A 302 -44.40 15.29 -18.97
N ASP A 303 -44.90 15.82 -20.08
CA ASP A 303 -46.19 16.50 -20.15
C ASP A 303 -47.36 15.54 -19.94
N THR A 304 -47.26 14.29 -20.40
CA THR A 304 -48.25 13.24 -20.14
C THR A 304 -48.45 13.00 -18.64
N ILE A 305 -47.37 12.91 -17.86
CA ILE A 305 -47.49 12.66 -16.42
C ILE A 305 -47.78 13.96 -15.64
N ALA A 306 -47.28 15.10 -16.11
CA ALA A 306 -47.41 16.38 -15.41
C ALA A 306 -48.74 17.11 -15.65
N HIS A 307 -49.37 16.92 -16.82
CA HIS A 307 -50.53 17.72 -17.23
C HIS A 307 -51.81 16.91 -17.45
N PHE A 308 -51.74 15.59 -17.64
CA PHE A 308 -52.95 14.81 -17.81
C PHE A 308 -53.76 14.80 -16.51
N THR A 309 -55.07 14.86 -16.68
CA THR A 309 -56.04 14.62 -15.62
C THR A 309 -55.99 13.15 -15.17
N ILE A 310 -56.52 12.86 -13.98
CA ILE A 310 -56.62 11.48 -13.49
C ILE A 310 -57.50 10.67 -14.43
N GLU A 311 -58.51 11.29 -15.03
CA GLU A 311 -59.38 10.67 -16.01
C GLU A 311 -58.63 10.25 -17.28
N GLU A 312 -57.78 11.13 -17.80
CA GLU A 312 -56.96 10.88 -18.99
C GLU A 312 -55.91 9.79 -18.71
N ILE A 313 -55.15 9.90 -17.63
CA ILE A 313 -54.16 8.88 -17.25
C ILE A 313 -54.83 7.53 -16.98
N SER A 314 -55.97 7.51 -16.27
CA SER A 314 -56.70 6.27 -16.01
C SER A 314 -57.22 5.63 -17.30
N SER A 315 -57.56 6.43 -18.32
CA SER A 315 -57.97 5.92 -19.64
C SER A 315 -56.79 5.36 -20.43
N VAL A 316 -55.64 6.03 -20.38
CA VAL A 316 -54.39 5.58 -21.03
C VAL A 316 -53.90 4.27 -20.41
N LEU A 317 -54.07 4.11 -19.10
CA LEU A 317 -53.59 2.95 -18.35
C LEU A 317 -54.65 1.87 -18.13
N GLU A 318 -55.81 1.97 -18.80
CA GLU A 318 -56.88 0.99 -18.67
C GLU A 318 -56.42 -0.40 -19.16
N GLY A 319 -56.70 -1.44 -18.40
CA GLY A 319 -56.25 -2.81 -18.71
C GLY A 319 -54.77 -3.12 -18.40
N THR A 320 -54.00 -2.13 -17.95
CA THR A 320 -52.59 -2.32 -17.55
C THR A 320 -52.44 -2.66 -16.06
N ALA A 321 -51.24 -3.07 -15.65
CA ALA A 321 -50.91 -3.28 -14.23
C ALA A 321 -51.02 -1.98 -13.39
N ALA A 322 -50.87 -0.81 -14.03
CA ALA A 322 -50.95 0.49 -13.35
C ALA A 322 -52.39 0.96 -13.06
N SER A 323 -53.40 0.37 -13.71
CA SER A 323 -54.81 0.80 -13.63
C SER A 323 -55.33 1.00 -12.19
N LYS A 324 -54.97 0.10 -11.27
CA LYS A 324 -55.38 0.16 -9.85
C LYS A 324 -54.75 1.32 -9.08
N HIS A 325 -53.59 1.79 -9.51
CA HIS A 325 -52.86 2.88 -8.85
C HIS A 325 -53.40 4.26 -9.24
N VAL A 326 -54.11 4.35 -10.36
CA VAL A 326 -54.68 5.58 -10.90
C VAL A 326 -56.22 5.54 -10.95
N ASP A 327 -56.84 4.76 -10.07
CA ASP A 327 -58.30 4.61 -10.00
C ASP A 327 -58.99 5.96 -9.66
N LYS A 328 -59.96 6.34 -10.49
CA LYS A 328 -60.80 7.55 -10.34
C LYS A 328 -61.53 7.57 -8.98
N LYS A 329 -61.86 6.40 -8.42
CA LYS A 329 -62.52 6.29 -7.10
C LYS A 329 -61.57 6.59 -5.93
N ALA A 330 -60.26 6.50 -6.15
CA ALA A 330 -59.21 6.71 -5.16
C ALA A 330 -58.34 7.93 -5.52
N GLU A 331 -58.98 9.02 -5.92
CA GLU A 331 -58.35 10.23 -6.50
C GLU A 331 -57.15 10.75 -5.69
N LYS A 332 -57.27 10.85 -4.36
CA LYS A 332 -56.16 11.33 -3.50
C LYS A 332 -54.92 10.44 -3.57
N THR A 333 -55.12 9.12 -3.63
CA THR A 333 -54.04 8.15 -3.72
C THR A 333 -53.40 8.19 -5.11
N ALA A 334 -54.22 8.23 -6.17
CA ALA A 334 -53.75 8.38 -7.54
C ALA A 334 -52.90 9.65 -7.72
N LEU A 335 -53.38 10.78 -7.20
CA LEU A 335 -52.65 12.04 -7.23
C LEU A 335 -51.32 11.97 -6.48
N ALA A 336 -51.27 11.29 -5.33
CA ALA A 336 -50.03 11.10 -4.56
C ALA A 336 -49.00 10.24 -5.33
N VAL A 337 -49.45 9.19 -6.01
CA VAL A 337 -48.59 8.36 -6.89
C VAL A 337 -48.05 9.19 -8.06
N LEU A 338 -48.93 9.92 -8.76
CA LEU A 338 -48.53 10.76 -9.89
C LEU A 338 -47.57 11.88 -9.47
N THR A 339 -47.83 12.53 -8.33
CA THR A 339 -46.95 13.57 -7.78
C THR A 339 -45.55 13.01 -7.47
N THR A 340 -45.47 11.75 -7.01
CA THR A 340 -44.18 11.08 -6.73
C THR A 340 -43.35 10.96 -8.01
N VAL A 341 -43.97 10.52 -9.11
CA VAL A 341 -43.30 10.39 -10.42
C VAL A 341 -42.97 11.76 -11.02
N GLN A 342 -43.94 12.67 -11.01
CA GLN A 342 -43.81 14.03 -11.56
C GLN A 342 -42.65 14.79 -10.93
N ASN A 343 -42.45 14.68 -9.61
CA ASN A 343 -41.35 15.35 -8.91
C ASN A 343 -39.97 14.91 -9.43
N LYS A 344 -39.82 13.66 -9.88
CA LYS A 344 -38.57 13.16 -10.48
C LYS A 344 -38.48 13.53 -11.96
N LEU A 345 -39.59 13.48 -12.69
CA LEU A 345 -39.64 13.86 -14.10
C LEU A 345 -39.34 15.33 -14.38
N ARG A 346 -39.32 16.22 -13.37
CA ARG A 346 -38.88 17.61 -13.57
C ARG A 346 -37.53 17.74 -14.30
N ALA A 347 -36.64 16.77 -14.13
CA ALA A 347 -35.37 16.71 -14.85
C ALA A 347 -35.52 16.58 -16.38
N PHE A 348 -36.60 15.94 -16.86
CA PHE A 348 -36.88 15.71 -18.28
C PHE A 348 -37.23 17.01 -19.03
N ARG A 349 -37.69 18.06 -18.32
CA ARG A 349 -37.94 19.38 -18.93
C ARG A 349 -36.70 19.97 -19.60
N TYR A 350 -35.52 19.58 -19.14
CA TYR A 350 -34.24 20.10 -19.64
C TYR A 350 -33.62 19.20 -20.71
N LEU A 351 -34.16 17.99 -20.93
CA LEU A 351 -33.62 17.09 -21.95
C LEU A 351 -33.96 17.61 -23.36
N PRO A 352 -33.03 17.53 -24.32
CA PRO A 352 -33.34 17.87 -25.70
C PRO A 352 -34.31 16.84 -26.32
N ASP A 353 -35.14 17.31 -27.25
CA ASP A 353 -36.03 16.48 -28.09
C ASP A 353 -35.62 16.49 -29.59
N SER A 354 -34.41 16.98 -29.87
CA SER A 354 -33.89 17.11 -31.22
C SER A 354 -32.36 17.02 -31.23
N GLY A 355 -31.78 16.69 -32.38
CA GLY A 355 -30.34 16.47 -32.54
C GLY A 355 -30.02 15.01 -32.88
N THR A 356 -28.75 14.66 -32.77
CA THR A 356 -28.29 13.29 -33.05
C THR A 356 -28.80 12.35 -31.96
N GLN A 357 -29.57 11.33 -32.35
CA GLN A 357 -30.06 10.30 -31.43
C GLN A 357 -28.89 9.56 -30.78
N PHE A 358 -28.99 9.34 -29.48
CA PHE A 358 -27.96 8.65 -28.70
C PHE A 358 -28.57 7.61 -27.76
N SER A 359 -27.97 6.43 -27.76
CA SER A 359 -28.25 5.33 -26.82
C SER A 359 -26.95 4.91 -26.14
N ILE A 360 -26.98 4.87 -24.81
CA ILE A 360 -25.92 4.36 -23.96
C ILE A 360 -25.70 2.88 -24.25
N ARG A 361 -26.77 2.09 -24.43
CA ARG A 361 -26.66 0.66 -24.75
C ARG A 361 -25.94 0.42 -26.08
N ASP A 362 -26.29 1.17 -27.11
CA ASP A 362 -25.62 1.06 -28.42
C ASP A 362 -24.18 1.55 -28.37
N TRP A 363 -23.90 2.56 -27.54
CA TRP A 363 -22.52 3.00 -27.31
C TRP A 363 -21.72 1.91 -26.59
N VAL A 364 -22.27 1.24 -25.56
CA VAL A 364 -21.55 0.16 -24.85
C VAL A 364 -21.26 -1.03 -25.78
N SER A 365 -22.16 -1.37 -26.71
CA SER A 365 -22.01 -2.52 -27.60
C SER A 365 -20.99 -2.36 -28.74
N ARG A 366 -20.38 -1.18 -28.90
CA ARG A 366 -19.38 -0.89 -29.94
C ARG A 366 -17.97 -0.91 -29.36
N PRO A 367 -17.25 -2.05 -29.36
CA PRO A 367 -15.94 -2.17 -28.70
C PRO A 367 -14.80 -1.42 -29.42
N GLU A 368 -14.96 -1.14 -30.71
CA GLU A 368 -13.94 -0.52 -31.56
C GLU A 368 -13.78 1.00 -31.34
N GLU A 369 -14.77 1.64 -30.73
CA GLU A 369 -14.75 3.07 -30.47
C GLU A 369 -13.97 3.37 -29.18
N ASP A 370 -13.28 4.51 -29.13
CA ASP A 370 -12.55 5.00 -27.94
C ASP A 370 -13.20 6.24 -27.30
N SER A 371 -14.42 6.59 -27.74
CA SER A 371 -15.16 7.75 -27.25
C SER A 371 -15.46 7.62 -25.76
N TRP A 372 -15.51 8.76 -25.07
CA TRP A 372 -15.87 8.83 -23.65
C TRP A 372 -17.22 9.51 -23.45
N ILE A 373 -17.90 9.17 -22.35
CA ILE A 373 -19.08 9.88 -21.89
C ILE A 373 -18.69 10.71 -20.66
N PHE A 374 -18.94 12.01 -20.72
CA PHE A 374 -18.75 12.93 -19.60
C PHE A 374 -20.10 13.29 -18.99
N LEU A 375 -20.25 12.98 -17.71
CA LEU A 375 -21.32 13.47 -16.85
C LEU A 375 -20.81 14.77 -16.21
N SER A 376 -20.74 15.81 -17.02
CA SER A 376 -20.37 17.17 -16.63
C SER A 376 -21.58 17.84 -15.98
N LEU A 377 -21.42 18.41 -14.79
CA LEU A 377 -22.52 19.14 -14.16
C LEU A 377 -21.97 20.14 -13.15
N ARG A 378 -22.59 21.32 -13.07
CA ARG A 378 -22.28 22.28 -12.02
C ARG A 378 -22.96 21.87 -10.72
N GLU A 379 -22.36 22.13 -9.56
CA GLU A 379 -22.93 21.74 -8.27
C GLU A 379 -24.37 22.25 -8.07
N GLU A 380 -24.68 23.46 -8.54
CA GLU A 380 -26.02 24.06 -8.47
C GLU A 380 -27.07 23.26 -9.26
N GLN A 381 -26.67 22.57 -10.32
CA GLN A 381 -27.55 21.79 -11.18
C GLN A 381 -27.77 20.37 -10.66
N LYS A 382 -26.85 19.87 -9.81
CA LYS A 382 -26.77 18.48 -9.39
C LYS A 382 -28.09 17.94 -8.83
N THR A 383 -28.73 18.69 -7.94
CA THR A 383 -30.00 18.28 -7.29
C THR A 383 -31.13 18.08 -8.30
N THR A 384 -31.12 18.81 -9.42
CA THR A 384 -32.15 18.73 -10.46
C THR A 384 -31.96 17.49 -11.34
N ILE A 385 -30.71 17.12 -11.65
CA ILE A 385 -30.39 16.05 -12.61
C ILE A 385 -29.97 14.74 -11.95
N GLU A 386 -29.86 14.69 -10.63
CA GLU A 386 -29.52 13.47 -9.87
C GLU A 386 -30.34 12.23 -10.29
N PRO A 387 -31.67 12.32 -10.52
CA PRO A 387 -32.43 11.17 -11.03
C PRO A 387 -31.96 10.67 -12.40
N LEU A 388 -31.53 11.58 -13.29
CA LEU A 388 -30.99 11.22 -14.60
C LEU A 388 -29.60 10.57 -14.48
N ILE A 389 -28.75 11.09 -13.59
CA ILE A 389 -27.43 10.49 -13.34
C ILE A 389 -27.57 9.05 -12.86
N THR A 390 -28.46 8.81 -11.89
CA THR A 390 -28.77 7.47 -11.40
C THR A 390 -29.28 6.56 -12.52
N LEU A 391 -30.18 7.08 -13.36
CA LEU A 391 -30.71 6.34 -14.51
C LEU A 391 -29.60 5.98 -15.51
N TRP A 392 -28.79 6.94 -15.94
CA TRP A 392 -27.69 6.71 -16.89
C TRP A 392 -26.68 5.70 -16.37
N PHE A 393 -26.29 5.77 -15.09
CA PHE A 393 -25.42 4.76 -14.48
C PHE A 393 -26.08 3.38 -14.43
N SER A 394 -27.37 3.30 -14.10
CA SER A 394 -28.09 2.03 -14.09
C SER A 394 -28.11 1.40 -15.48
N ILE A 395 -28.41 2.19 -16.51
CA ILE A 395 -28.41 1.73 -17.91
C ILE A 395 -27.02 1.29 -18.33
N PHE A 396 -25.99 2.07 -18.02
CA PHE A 396 -24.60 1.72 -18.33
C PHE A 396 -24.18 0.40 -17.69
N ILE A 397 -24.38 0.24 -16.36
CA ILE A 397 -24.00 -0.97 -15.64
C ILE A 397 -24.71 -2.20 -16.23
N LYS A 398 -26.03 -2.08 -16.47
CA LYS A 398 -26.82 -3.17 -17.08
C LYS A 398 -26.39 -3.46 -18.52
N ALA A 399 -26.03 -2.45 -19.30
CA ALA A 399 -25.53 -2.62 -20.66
C ALA A 399 -24.19 -3.36 -20.67
N VAL A 400 -23.26 -3.00 -19.77
CA VAL A 400 -21.96 -3.68 -19.64
C VAL A 400 -22.13 -5.13 -19.21
N MET A 401 -23.05 -5.42 -18.27
CA MET A 401 -23.34 -6.79 -17.84
C MET A 401 -23.98 -7.66 -18.94
N ASN A 402 -24.57 -7.06 -19.97
CA ASN A 402 -25.15 -7.76 -21.11
C ASN A 402 -24.16 -7.97 -22.26
N LEU A 403 -22.91 -7.50 -22.16
CA LEU A 403 -21.88 -7.81 -23.15
C LEU A 403 -21.50 -9.29 -23.09
N GLU A 404 -21.04 -9.84 -24.22
CA GLU A 404 -20.56 -11.21 -24.26
C GLU A 404 -19.38 -11.40 -23.29
N PRO A 405 -19.38 -12.48 -22.48
CA PRO A 405 -18.28 -12.75 -21.56
C PRO A 405 -16.96 -12.89 -22.31
N ILE A 406 -15.96 -12.12 -21.90
CA ILE A 406 -14.59 -12.27 -22.36
C ILE A 406 -13.98 -13.41 -21.52
N HIS A 407 -13.82 -14.59 -22.11
CA HIS A 407 -13.16 -15.75 -21.49
C HIS A 407 -11.64 -15.71 -21.63
#